data_AF-A0A3B8V9L1-F1
#
_entry.id   AF-A0A3B8V9L1-F1
#
_cell.length_a   1.000
_cell.length_b   1.000
_cell.length_c   1.000
_cell.angle_alpha   90.00
_cell.angle_beta   90.00
_cell.angle_gamma   90.00
#
_symmetry.space_group_name_H-M   'P 1'
#
loop_
_entity.id
_entity.type
_entity.pdbx_description
1 polymer ?
#
loop_
_entity_poly.entity_id
_entity_poly.type
_entity_poly.pdbx_seq_one_letter_code
_entity_poly.pdbx_strand_id
1 'polypeptide(L)'
;MSEPVEIVCDACERSFPAKPTVEKIACPYCGDINRVQPPTPVETIDPDRPDSTEQADGDERFLRVARPALVRGHPIASFVSSATTLAGAAFLVLALTSPSIPHWTWWIGLAVLLAGGGWMSWIFVLGHRWDRLRITSRRTIDERGIVMRSTSEVLHRHVRNIRITQSF
;
A
#
# COMPACT_ATOMS: atom_id res chain seq x y z
N MET A 1 -4.68 -35.40 -36.93
CA MET A 1 -3.37 -35.17 -37.59
C MET A 1 -3.16 -33.66 -37.56
N SER A 2 -2.20 -33.17 -36.76
CA SER A 2 -1.92 -31.74 -36.64
C SER A 2 -1.20 -31.23 -37.90
N GLU A 3 -1.72 -30.18 -38.52
CA GLU A 3 -1.07 -29.53 -39.67
C GLU A 3 0.29 -28.94 -39.25
N PRO A 4 1.31 -28.99 -40.13
CA PRO A 4 2.61 -28.38 -39.86
C PRO A 4 2.45 -26.86 -39.79
N VAL A 5 2.98 -26.25 -38.73
CA VAL A 5 3.04 -24.79 -38.55
C VAL A 5 4.44 -24.33 -38.95
N GLU A 6 4.54 -23.27 -39.73
CA GLU A 6 5.83 -22.63 -40.01
C GLU A 6 6.30 -21.83 -38.79
N ILE A 7 7.51 -22.11 -38.32
CA ILE A 7 8.13 -21.42 -37.18
C ILE A 7 9.43 -20.78 -37.65
N VAL A 8 9.67 -19.55 -37.23
CA VAL A 8 10.92 -18.81 -37.48
C VAL A 8 11.90 -19.09 -36.35
N CYS A 9 13.14 -19.44 -36.69
CA CYS A 9 14.19 -19.66 -35.70
C CYS A 9 14.70 -18.34 -35.11
N ASP A 10 14.82 -18.24 -33.78
CA ASP A 10 15.30 -17.03 -33.09
C ASP A 10 16.79 -16.71 -33.38
N ALA A 11 17.59 -17.71 -33.77
CA ALA A 11 19.03 -17.56 -33.93
C ALA A 11 19.47 -17.34 -35.38
N CYS A 12 18.84 -18.02 -36.34
CA CYS A 12 19.20 -17.93 -37.77
C CYS A 12 18.12 -17.28 -38.64
N GLU A 13 16.98 -16.89 -38.05
CA GLU A 13 15.85 -16.21 -38.69
C GLU A 13 15.22 -16.97 -39.87
N ARG A 14 15.60 -18.24 -40.10
CA ARG A 14 15.02 -19.09 -41.14
C ARG A 14 13.73 -19.74 -40.67
N SER A 15 12.73 -19.77 -41.54
CA SER A 15 11.50 -20.52 -41.31
C SER A 15 11.67 -22.01 -41.61
N PHE A 16 11.01 -22.85 -40.83
CA PHE A 16 10.93 -24.29 -41.07
C PHE A 16 9.61 -24.88 -40.57
N PRO A 17 9.11 -25.96 -41.21
CA PRO A 17 7.88 -26.61 -40.80
C PRO A 17 8.09 -27.41 -39.51
N ALA A 18 7.27 -27.17 -38.49
CA ALA A 18 7.30 -27.87 -37.22
C ALA A 18 5.92 -28.42 -36.84
N LYS A 19 5.90 -29.54 -36.12
CA LYS A 19 4.65 -30.10 -35.57
C LYS A 19 4.33 -29.36 -34.26
N PRO A 20 3.12 -28.83 -34.08
CA PRO A 20 2.73 -28.02 -32.91
C PRO A 20 2.63 -28.83 -31.60
N THR A 21 2.89 -30.14 -31.64
CA THR A 21 2.77 -31.06 -30.50
C THR A 21 4.03 -31.09 -29.62
N VAL A 22 5.15 -30.51 -30.07
CA VAL A 22 6.43 -30.58 -29.37
C VAL A 22 6.81 -29.21 -28.81
N GLU A 23 7.01 -29.12 -27.50
CA GLU A 23 7.32 -27.87 -26.79
C GLU A 23 8.67 -27.24 -27.20
N LYS A 24 9.62 -28.07 -27.63
CA LYS A 24 10.98 -27.66 -28.04
C LYS A 24 11.42 -28.44 -29.28
N ILE A 25 11.90 -27.73 -30.29
CA ILE A 25 12.41 -28.33 -31.53
C ILE A 25 13.77 -27.74 -31.90
N ALA A 26 14.71 -28.60 -32.31
CA ALA A 26 16.01 -28.17 -32.80
C ALA A 26 15.89 -27.65 -34.23
N CYS A 27 16.50 -26.49 -34.51
CA CYS A 27 16.58 -25.93 -35.85
C CYS A 27 17.46 -26.82 -36.75
N PRO A 28 16.99 -27.22 -37.94
CA PRO A 28 17.80 -28.04 -38.86
C PRO A 28 18.97 -27.26 -39.49
N TYR A 29 18.99 -25.92 -39.37
CA TYR A 29 20.00 -25.07 -40.01
C TYR A 29 21.14 -24.65 -39.07
N CYS A 30 20.83 -24.29 -37.83
CA CYS A 30 21.85 -23.83 -36.87
C CYS A 30 21.99 -24.72 -35.62
N GLY A 31 21.07 -25.67 -35.41
CA GLY A 31 21.08 -26.55 -34.23
C GLY A 31 20.48 -25.94 -32.96
N ASP A 32 20.06 -24.67 -32.97
CA ASP A 32 19.45 -24.03 -31.79
C ASP A 32 18.07 -24.58 -31.45
N ILE A 33 17.72 -24.55 -30.16
CA ILE A 33 16.47 -25.09 -29.62
C ILE A 33 15.41 -23.98 -29.58
N ASN A 34 14.47 -24.00 -30.53
CA ASN A 34 13.34 -23.06 -30.57
C ASN A 34 12.15 -23.59 -29.78
N ARG A 35 11.40 -22.69 -29.14
CA ARG A 35 10.17 -23.02 -28.41
C ARG A 35 8.96 -22.81 -29.31
N VAL A 36 8.13 -23.84 -29.44
CA VAL A 36 6.88 -23.76 -30.22
C VAL A 36 5.78 -23.31 -29.26
N GLN A 37 5.45 -22.02 -29.27
CA GLN A 37 4.22 -21.57 -28.61
C GLN A 37 3.04 -21.89 -29.52
N PRO A 38 1.97 -22.55 -29.03
CA PRO A 38 0.76 -22.66 -29.81
C PRO A 38 0.28 -21.25 -30.16
N PRO A 39 -0.19 -21.01 -31.40
CA PRO A 39 -0.63 -19.68 -31.80
C PRO A 39 -1.72 -19.21 -30.84
N THR A 40 -1.40 -18.19 -30.03
CA THR A 40 -2.41 -17.39 -29.36
C THR A 40 -3.26 -16.75 -30.44
N PRO A 41 -4.60 -16.77 -30.36
CA PRO A 41 -5.44 -16.09 -31.33
C PRO A 41 -5.07 -14.61 -31.30
N VAL A 42 -4.41 -14.14 -32.35
CA VAL A 42 -4.18 -12.71 -32.56
C VAL A 42 -5.53 -12.15 -32.96
N GLU A 43 -6.23 -11.51 -32.02
CA GLU A 43 -7.38 -10.67 -32.35
C GLU A 43 -6.91 -9.62 -33.36
N THR A 44 -7.51 -9.65 -34.54
CA THR A 44 -7.25 -8.71 -35.63
C THR A 44 -7.47 -7.29 -35.10
N ILE A 45 -6.40 -6.51 -35.04
CA ILE A 45 -6.47 -5.09 -34.66
C ILE A 45 -7.17 -4.38 -35.82
N ASP A 46 -8.45 -4.05 -35.62
CA ASP A 46 -9.23 -3.20 -36.51
C ASP A 46 -8.68 -1.76 -36.43
N PRO A 47 -8.14 -1.19 -37.53
CA PRO A 47 -7.53 0.15 -37.52
C PRO A 47 -8.55 1.29 -37.33
N ASP A 48 -9.86 1.02 -37.39
CA ASP A 48 -10.92 2.00 -37.11
C ASP A 48 -11.43 1.97 -35.65
N ARG A 49 -10.77 1.21 -34.76
CA ARG A 49 -11.12 1.21 -33.33
C ARG A 49 -10.66 2.53 -32.69
N PRO A 50 -11.56 3.36 -32.15
CA PRO A 50 -11.17 4.59 -31.48
C PRO A 50 -10.22 4.28 -30.33
N ASP A 51 -9.20 5.12 -30.21
CA ASP A 51 -8.07 5.02 -29.29
C ASP A 51 -8.51 4.51 -27.91
N SER A 52 -8.18 3.25 -27.62
CA SER A 52 -8.66 2.49 -26.47
C SER A 52 -8.05 2.95 -25.13
N THR A 53 -7.83 4.25 -24.96
CA THR A 53 -7.70 4.88 -23.64
C THR A 53 -9.01 4.88 -22.84
N GLU A 54 -10.14 4.53 -23.46
CA GLU A 54 -11.46 4.42 -22.80
C GLU A 54 -11.93 2.97 -22.56
N GLN A 55 -11.08 1.96 -22.75
CA GLN A 55 -11.46 0.56 -22.52
C GLN A 55 -10.75 -0.08 -21.32
N ALA A 56 -10.87 0.59 -20.18
CA ALA A 56 -10.75 -0.01 -18.87
C ALA A 56 -11.87 0.53 -17.96
N ASP A 57 -13.12 0.33 -18.40
CA ASP A 57 -14.29 0.31 -17.52
C ASP A 57 -14.31 -0.99 -16.68
N GLY A 58 -13.18 -1.24 -16.01
CA GLY A 58 -13.12 -2.10 -14.86
C GLY A 58 -13.43 -1.23 -13.65
N ASP A 59 -14.42 -1.65 -12.88
CA ASP A 59 -14.84 -1.06 -11.62
C ASP A 59 -13.61 -0.56 -10.83
N GLU A 60 -13.64 0.69 -10.34
CA GLU A 60 -12.47 1.33 -9.75
C GLU A 60 -11.98 0.51 -8.54
N ARG A 61 -10.93 -0.30 -8.76
CA ARG A 61 -10.49 -1.24 -7.76
C ARG A 61 -9.80 -0.51 -6.62
N PHE A 62 -10.38 -0.64 -5.43
CA PHE A 62 -9.77 -0.21 -4.19
C PHE A 62 -8.55 -1.07 -3.89
N LEU A 63 -7.36 -0.44 -3.85
CA LEU A 63 -6.11 -1.15 -3.59
C LEU A 63 -5.78 -1.15 -2.10
N ARG A 64 -5.81 0.03 -1.47
CA ARG A 64 -5.36 0.18 -0.08
C ARG A 64 -5.90 1.44 0.60
N VAL A 65 -6.08 1.35 1.91
CA VAL A 65 -6.14 2.50 2.82
C VAL A 65 -4.91 2.51 3.70
N ALA A 66 -4.17 3.61 3.66
CA ALA A 66 -3.12 3.90 4.62
C ALA A 66 -3.64 4.85 5.69
N ARG A 67 -3.22 4.61 6.93
CA ARG A 67 -3.46 5.50 8.08
C ARG A 67 -2.11 5.92 8.66
N PRO A 68 -2.00 7.13 9.24
CA PRO A 68 -0.78 7.58 9.87
C PRO A 68 -0.28 6.58 10.94
N ALA A 69 1.01 6.27 10.91
CA ALA A 69 1.63 5.39 11.89
C ALA A 69 1.91 6.19 13.18
N LEU A 70 1.06 5.98 14.16
CA LEU A 70 1.00 6.72 15.42
C LEU A 70 2.33 6.75 16.20
N VAL A 71 2.96 5.61 16.41
CA VAL A 71 4.20 5.50 17.20
C VAL A 71 5.44 5.90 16.39
N ARG A 72 5.40 5.67 15.07
CA ARG A 72 6.53 5.90 14.18
C ARG A 72 6.68 7.38 13.80
N GLY A 73 5.59 8.14 13.77
CA GLY A 73 5.61 9.58 13.47
C GLY A 73 6.21 10.40 14.61
N HIS A 74 5.92 10.04 15.87
CA HIS A 74 6.37 10.79 17.04
C HIS A 74 6.80 9.87 18.19
N PRO A 75 7.96 9.18 18.08
CA PRO A 75 8.39 8.21 19.08
C PRO A 75 8.59 8.85 20.45
N ILE A 76 9.24 10.01 20.52
CA ILE A 76 9.50 10.71 21.80
C ILE A 76 8.20 11.11 22.49
N ALA A 77 7.26 11.71 21.75
CA ALA A 77 5.98 12.11 22.31
C ALA A 77 5.20 10.89 22.84
N SER A 78 5.23 9.78 22.09
CA SER A 78 4.62 8.50 22.47
C SER A 78 5.22 7.93 23.76
N PHE A 79 6.54 7.98 23.90
CA PHE A 79 7.24 7.51 25.09
C PHE A 79 6.93 8.38 26.29
N VAL A 80 7.01 9.71 26.16
CA VAL A 80 6.74 10.64 27.25
C VAL A 80 5.30 10.52 27.74
N SER A 81 4.33 10.44 26.83
CA SER A 81 2.91 10.30 27.20
C SER A 81 2.63 8.96 27.89
N SER A 82 3.22 7.87 27.39
CA SER A 82 3.11 6.54 27.99
C SER A 82 3.74 6.50 29.37
N ALA A 83 4.98 6.99 29.51
CA ALA A 83 5.69 7.04 30.78
C ALA A 83 4.94 7.89 31.82
N THR A 84 4.41 9.06 31.42
CA THR A 84 3.64 9.93 32.32
C THR A 84 2.35 9.24 32.79
N THR A 85 1.64 8.56 31.88
CA THR A 85 0.41 7.83 32.21
C THR A 85 0.69 6.68 33.18
N LEU A 86 1.77 5.91 32.93
CA LEU A 86 2.20 4.82 33.80
C LEU A 86 2.67 5.31 35.17
N ALA A 87 3.44 6.42 35.22
CA ALA A 87 3.88 7.02 36.47
C ALA A 87 2.70 7.53 37.31
N GLY A 88 1.72 8.20 36.68
CA GLY A 88 0.48 8.63 37.35
C GLY A 88 -0.32 7.46 37.91
N ALA A 89 -0.48 6.38 37.12
CA ALA A 89 -1.16 5.17 37.58
C ALA A 89 -0.43 4.48 38.73
N ALA A 90 0.89 4.32 38.64
CA ALA A 90 1.69 3.73 39.71
C ALA A 90 1.61 4.55 41.00
N PHE A 91 1.73 5.88 40.90
CA PHE A 91 1.62 6.77 42.05
C PHE A 91 0.20 6.77 42.65
N LEU A 92 -0.85 6.72 41.82
CA LEU A 92 -2.23 6.60 42.29
C LEU A 92 -2.44 5.30 43.08
N VAL A 93 -1.96 4.17 42.57
CA VAL A 93 -2.03 2.88 43.27
C VAL A 93 -1.26 2.93 44.58
N LEU A 94 -0.06 3.52 44.59
CA LEU A 94 0.74 3.67 45.80
C LEU A 94 0.04 4.55 46.84
N ALA A 95 -0.55 5.67 46.43
CA ALA A 95 -1.29 6.58 47.31
C ALA A 95 -2.55 5.95 47.91
N LEU A 96 -3.19 5.00 47.20
CA LEU A 96 -4.38 4.30 47.68
C LEU A 96 -4.05 3.10 48.58
N THR A 97 -2.87 2.51 48.44
CA THR A 97 -2.48 1.27 49.16
C THR A 97 -1.55 1.52 50.34
N SER A 98 -0.85 2.66 50.37
CA SER A 98 0.11 2.98 51.42
C SER A 98 -0.52 3.76 52.58
N PRO A 99 -0.48 3.25 53.82
CA PRO A 99 -0.99 3.96 54.99
C PRO A 99 -0.09 5.13 55.43
N SER A 100 1.13 5.21 54.90
CA SER A 100 2.09 6.28 55.21
C SER A 100 1.86 7.54 54.38
N ILE A 101 1.09 7.45 53.30
CA ILE A 101 0.88 8.55 52.38
C ILE A 101 -0.45 9.25 52.73
N PRO A 102 -0.47 10.59 52.87
CA PRO A 102 -1.69 11.31 53.15
C PRO A 102 -2.77 11.08 52.07
N HIS A 103 -4.00 10.82 52.51
CA HIS A 103 -5.12 10.49 51.63
C HIS A 103 -5.49 11.57 50.61
N TRP A 104 -4.99 12.80 50.69
CA TRP A 104 -5.24 13.84 49.69
C TRP A 104 -4.34 13.71 48.44
N THR A 105 -3.22 13.01 48.55
CA THR A 105 -2.22 12.86 47.46
C THR A 105 -2.72 12.03 46.27
N TRP A 106 -3.75 11.19 46.46
CA TRP A 106 -4.37 10.46 45.34
C TRP A 106 -4.92 11.41 44.26
N TRP A 107 -5.34 12.64 44.62
CA TRP A 107 -5.74 13.66 43.64
C TRP A 107 -4.60 14.05 42.71
N ILE A 108 -3.36 14.06 43.21
CA ILE A 108 -2.16 14.35 42.41
C ILE A 108 -1.92 13.20 41.44
N GLY A 109 -1.99 11.94 41.91
CA GLY A 109 -1.88 10.76 41.04
C GLY A 109 -2.94 10.73 39.96
N LEU A 110 -4.18 11.03 40.33
CA LEU A 110 -5.31 11.11 39.41
C LEU A 110 -5.11 12.22 38.38
N ALA A 111 -4.69 13.42 38.81
CA ALA A 111 -4.43 14.54 37.92
C ALA A 111 -3.32 14.21 36.90
N VAL A 112 -2.23 13.59 37.33
CA VAL A 112 -1.12 13.17 36.45
C VAL A 112 -1.58 12.08 35.48
N LEU A 113 -2.36 11.10 35.94
CA LEU A 113 -2.93 10.05 35.09
C LEU A 113 -3.85 10.64 34.02
N LEU A 114 -4.75 11.55 34.40
CA LEU A 114 -5.67 12.19 33.48
C LEU A 114 -4.95 13.14 32.52
N ALA A 115 -3.92 13.86 32.96
CA ALA A 115 -3.11 14.70 32.09
C ALA A 115 -2.33 13.85 31.07
N GLY A 116 -1.67 12.78 31.52
CA GLY A 116 -0.93 11.86 30.63
C GLY A 116 -1.86 11.14 29.65
N GLY A 117 -2.95 10.56 30.14
CA GLY A 117 -3.95 9.85 29.35
C GLY A 117 -4.73 10.78 28.42
N GLY A 118 -5.03 12.00 28.86
CA GLY A 118 -5.66 13.05 28.06
C GLY A 118 -4.74 13.54 26.94
N TRP A 119 -3.48 13.80 27.25
CA TRP A 119 -2.45 14.18 26.26
C TRP A 119 -2.22 13.08 25.22
N MET A 120 -2.11 11.82 25.69
CA MET A 120 -2.07 10.64 24.84
C MET A 120 -3.31 10.60 23.93
N SER A 121 -4.51 10.67 24.50
CA SER A 121 -5.75 10.63 23.71
C SER A 121 -5.84 11.79 22.72
N TRP A 122 -5.41 12.98 23.08
CA TRP A 122 -5.38 14.15 22.21
C TRP A 122 -4.48 13.92 20.99
N ILE A 123 -3.22 13.53 21.21
CA ILE A 123 -2.27 13.29 20.12
C ILE A 123 -2.72 12.11 19.25
N PHE A 124 -3.10 11.00 19.87
CA PHE A 124 -3.33 9.74 19.16
C PHE A 124 -4.73 9.63 18.54
N VAL A 125 -5.75 10.11 19.24
CA VAL A 125 -7.15 9.97 18.81
C VAL A 125 -7.58 11.16 17.97
N LEU A 126 -7.41 12.39 18.48
CA LEU A 126 -7.94 13.59 17.82
C LEU A 126 -7.04 14.05 16.67
N GLY A 127 -5.72 13.89 16.78
CA GLY A 127 -4.78 14.30 15.73
C GLY A 127 -4.73 13.39 14.52
N HIS A 128 -5.01 12.08 14.66
CA HIS A 128 -4.61 11.09 13.66
C HIS A 128 -5.68 10.06 13.26
N ARG A 129 -6.79 9.89 14.00
CA ARG A 129 -7.84 8.94 13.57
C ARG A 129 -8.59 9.36 12.31
N TRP A 130 -8.54 10.65 12.00
CA TRP A 130 -9.39 11.27 10.99
C TRP A 130 -8.70 11.55 9.67
N ASP A 131 -7.39 11.29 9.59
CA ASP A 131 -6.64 11.38 8.34
C ASP A 131 -6.56 10.00 7.67
N ARG A 132 -6.96 9.93 6.40
CA ARG A 132 -6.98 8.69 5.62
C ARG A 132 -6.47 8.95 4.21
N LEU A 133 -5.49 8.14 3.80
CA LEU A 133 -5.04 8.10 2.43
C LEU A 133 -5.61 6.86 1.74
N ARG A 134 -6.52 7.08 0.80
CA ARG A 134 -7.13 6.05 -0.06
C ARG A 134 -6.38 5.98 -1.37
N ILE A 135 -5.92 4.79 -1.73
CA ILE A 135 -5.21 4.53 -2.98
C ILE A 135 -6.08 3.57 -3.81
N THR A 136 -6.53 4.05 -4.96
CA THR A 136 -7.26 3.25 -5.96
C THR A 136 -6.39 3.00 -7.17
N SER A 137 -6.88 2.28 -8.18
CA SER A 137 -6.14 2.05 -9.42
C SER A 137 -5.87 3.33 -10.21
N ARG A 138 -6.77 4.33 -10.14
CA ARG A 138 -6.71 5.54 -11.00
C ARG A 138 -6.28 6.81 -10.26
N ARG A 139 -6.54 6.87 -8.94
CA ARG A 139 -6.32 8.09 -8.13
C ARG A 139 -5.89 7.78 -6.71
N THR A 140 -5.25 8.76 -6.10
CA THR A 140 -5.01 8.84 -4.66
C THR A 140 -5.88 9.95 -4.07
N ILE A 141 -6.62 9.62 -3.01
CA ILE A 141 -7.52 10.53 -2.31
C ILE A 141 -7.01 10.68 -0.87
N ASP A 142 -6.69 11.91 -0.48
CA ASP A 142 -6.31 12.29 0.88
C ASP A 142 -7.50 12.99 1.55
N GLU A 143 -8.04 12.36 2.59
CA GLU A 143 -9.17 12.84 3.39
C GLU A 143 -8.63 13.32 4.74
N ARG A 144 -8.85 14.59 5.10
CA ARG A 144 -8.40 15.17 6.38
C ARG A 144 -9.53 15.77 7.21
N GLY A 145 -9.39 15.60 8.53
CA GLY A 145 -10.22 16.23 9.55
C GLY A 145 -11.48 15.45 9.97
N ILE A 146 -12.05 15.87 11.11
CA ILE A 146 -13.19 15.21 11.81
C ILE A 146 -14.39 14.92 10.91
N VAL A 147 -14.70 15.88 10.03
CA VAL A 147 -15.87 15.91 9.16
C VAL A 147 -15.41 16.21 7.73
N MET A 148 -14.53 15.36 7.17
CA MET A 148 -14.03 15.42 5.78
C MET A 148 -13.88 16.86 5.24
N ARG A 149 -13.23 17.73 6.01
CA ARG A 149 -13.29 19.18 5.77
C ARG A 149 -12.45 19.59 4.56
N SER A 150 -11.48 18.75 4.21
CA SER A 150 -10.69 18.87 3.00
C SER A 150 -10.45 17.49 2.41
N THR A 151 -10.82 17.33 1.14
CA THR A 151 -10.50 16.17 0.33
C THR A 151 -9.61 16.65 -0.80
N SER A 152 -8.41 16.09 -0.89
CA SER A 152 -7.49 16.34 -2.01
C SER A 152 -7.39 15.07 -2.84
N GLU A 153 -7.65 15.17 -4.14
CA GLU A 153 -7.51 14.06 -5.07
C GLU A 153 -6.45 14.35 -6.13
N VAL A 154 -5.68 13.33 -6.47
CA VAL A 154 -4.69 13.38 -7.54
C VAL A 154 -4.88 12.15 -8.42
N LEU A 155 -5.13 12.38 -9.72
CA LEU A 155 -5.17 11.31 -10.70
C LEU A 155 -3.75 10.89 -11.06
N HIS A 156 -3.51 9.58 -11.13
CA HIS A 156 -2.19 9.03 -11.44
C HIS A 156 -1.68 9.47 -12.82
N ARG A 157 -2.56 9.69 -13.80
CA ARG A 157 -2.20 10.19 -15.14
C ARG A 157 -1.58 11.59 -15.15
N HIS A 158 -1.82 12.40 -14.12
CA HIS A 158 -1.26 13.76 -14.02
C HIS A 158 0.09 13.80 -13.28
N VAL A 159 0.49 12.69 -12.65
CA VAL A 159 1.76 12.59 -11.93
C VAL A 159 2.88 12.34 -12.94
N ARG A 160 3.72 13.36 -13.18
CA ARG A 160 4.85 13.24 -14.12
C ARG A 160 6.09 12.63 -13.49
N ASN A 161 6.38 12.99 -12.23
CA ASN A 161 7.61 12.59 -11.54
C ASN A 161 7.29 12.18 -10.09
N ILE A 162 7.92 11.11 -9.61
CA ILE A 162 7.83 10.63 -8.23
C ILE A 162 9.24 10.59 -7.64
N ARG A 163 9.43 11.23 -6.48
CA ARG A 163 10.68 11.14 -5.71
C ARG A 163 10.40 10.38 -4.41
N ILE A 164 11.18 9.34 -4.17
CA ILE A 164 11.10 8.52 -2.95
C ILE A 164 12.28 8.90 -2.06
N THR A 165 12.01 9.47 -0.90
CA THR A 165 13.00 9.71 0.14
C THR A 165 12.80 8.69 1.25
N GLN A 166 13.78 7.81 1.45
CA GLN A 166 13.77 6.84 2.54
C GLN A 166 14.81 7.26 3.58
N SER A 167 14.39 7.43 4.83
CA SER A 167 15.32 7.52 5.95
C SER A 167 15.72 6.11 6.40
N PHE A 168 17.02 5.89 6.60
CA PHE A 168 17.56 4.67 7.21
C PHE A 168 17.36 4.70 8.73
#